data_AF-A0A3D9ANK8-F1
#
_entry.id   AF-A0A3D9ANK8-F1
#
_cell.length_a   1.000
_cell.length_b   1.000
_cell.length_c   1.000
_cell.angle_alpha   90.00
_cell.angle_beta   90.00
_cell.angle_gamma   90.00
#
_symmetry.space_group_name_H-M   'P 1'
#
loop_
_entity.id
_entity.type
_entity.pdbx_description
1 polymer ?
#
loop_
_entity_poly.entity_id
_entity_poly.type
_entity_poly.pdbx_seq_one_letter_code
_entity_poly.pdbx_strand_id
1 'polypeptide(L)'
;MKRLYPFLVSSTVIFVGCNPQNKTSETRTEAAIIEKAITWADFKKIKGVENVQEVPFQLFTKKDSILFYVSPDKAAAHLKVAYNKLHNYYGFEEFDDFYSIHYSINNTISNSIEAFVLKSEFTPASELTLQGVNLYEIRSSILKETQDLKNKSFDKYGTITEVSEQDFKAASKNRIDEVLVKNPQIRLQGNNWVHIENGKESVITQHENVSTEDGLLSNEYTGHSPYMKLEVFKETSVETTDRYYSFYNVKSTANFALFTGGYPQILPSKGWISYVTSNNDTGSDFAISRYLEQDHNQENLLYVNFTNFKIAGETKAFWADTKTFYAEVYPVNSALAKGKQQKAAFIKIQLKDNLLE
;
A
#
# COMPACT_ATOMS: atom_id res chain seq x y z
N MET A 1 61.26 19.84 -24.26
CA MET A 1 62.66 19.44 -24.51
C MET A 1 63.55 20.16 -23.49
N LYS A 2 64.47 19.42 -22.82
CA LYS A 2 65.46 19.82 -21.77
C LYS A 2 64.91 19.88 -20.32
N ARG A 3 65.11 18.85 -19.47
CA ARG A 3 66.30 18.42 -18.64
C ARG A 3 66.39 19.21 -17.31
N LEU A 4 66.10 18.59 -16.15
CA LEU A 4 67.02 18.00 -15.10
C LEU A 4 67.88 19.08 -14.41
N TYR A 5 68.13 19.19 -13.09
CA TYR A 5 68.07 18.29 -11.90
C TYR A 5 68.29 19.17 -10.62
N PRO A 6 68.56 18.66 -9.38
CA PRO A 6 68.02 19.20 -8.12
C PRO A 6 69.05 19.98 -7.27
N PHE A 7 68.60 20.62 -6.19
CA PHE A 7 69.47 21.06 -5.10
C PHE A 7 69.07 20.35 -3.79
N LEU A 8 69.98 19.51 -3.31
CA LEU A 8 70.06 19.02 -1.93
C LEU A 8 70.84 20.05 -1.11
N VAL A 9 70.34 20.42 0.06
CA VAL A 9 71.16 21.04 1.11
C VAL A 9 71.04 20.19 2.36
N SER A 10 72.14 19.50 2.65
CA SER A 10 72.43 18.81 3.89
C SER A 10 72.90 19.83 4.92
N SER A 11 72.43 19.72 6.15
CA SER A 11 73.09 20.34 7.30
C SER A 11 72.95 19.42 8.51
N THR A 12 74.03 18.68 8.75
CA THR A 12 74.40 18.06 10.02
C THR A 12 74.67 19.15 11.06
N VAL A 13 74.04 19.05 12.24
CA VAL A 13 74.45 19.79 13.43
C VAL A 13 74.77 18.78 14.53
N ILE A 14 75.94 19.00 15.12
CA ILE A 14 76.67 18.12 16.04
C ILE A 14 76.07 18.21 17.45
N PHE A 15 76.07 17.06 18.12
CA PHE A 15 75.72 16.87 19.52
C PHE A 15 76.66 17.67 20.45
N VAL A 16 76.08 18.49 21.33
CA VAL A 16 76.73 18.93 22.57
C VAL A 16 75.89 18.38 23.72
N GLY A 17 76.50 17.49 24.51
CA GLY A 17 75.87 16.87 25.65
C GLY A 17 75.75 17.83 26.82
N CYS A 18 74.54 17.88 27.40
CA CYS A 18 74.29 18.25 28.78
C CYS A 18 73.37 17.18 29.38
N ASN A 19 73.86 16.45 30.37
CA ASN A 19 73.01 15.62 31.22
C ASN A 19 72.65 16.46 32.46
N PRO A 20 71.36 16.65 32.76
CA PRO A 20 70.97 16.45 34.15
C PRO A 20 69.61 15.78 34.33
N GLN A 21 69.62 14.80 35.23
CA GLN A 21 68.58 14.50 36.23
C GLN A 21 67.15 14.22 35.76
N ASN A 22 66.79 12.95 35.93
CA ASN A 22 65.45 12.40 36.20
C ASN A 22 64.38 13.46 36.49
N LYS A 23 63.63 13.81 35.46
CA LYS A 23 62.24 14.24 35.60
C LYS A 23 61.38 13.10 35.12
N THR A 24 60.62 12.55 36.06
CA THR A 24 59.46 11.68 35.83
C THR A 24 58.61 12.34 34.74
N SER A 25 58.64 11.77 33.54
CA SER A 25 57.64 12.07 32.54
C SER A 25 56.35 11.45 33.04
N GLU A 26 55.42 12.28 33.50
CA GLU A 26 54.03 11.89 33.57
C GLU A 26 53.63 11.45 32.17
N THR A 27 53.51 10.14 31.98
CA THR A 27 52.89 9.57 30.81
C THR A 27 51.45 10.07 30.83
N ARG A 28 51.17 11.07 30.00
CA ARG A 28 49.81 11.45 29.66
C ARG A 28 49.23 10.22 28.95
N THR A 29 48.57 9.37 29.73
CA THR A 29 47.76 8.27 29.21
C THR A 29 46.80 8.93 28.23
N GLU A 30 47.02 8.72 26.93
CA GLU A 30 45.94 8.82 25.97
C GLU A 30 44.85 7.93 26.54
N ALA A 31 43.77 8.56 27.01
CA ALA A 31 42.58 7.83 27.38
C ALA A 31 42.18 7.08 26.11
N ALA A 32 42.48 5.78 26.08
CA ALA A 32 41.82 4.88 25.17
C ALA A 32 40.33 5.15 25.38
N ILE A 33 39.70 5.81 24.40
CA ILE A 33 38.25 5.93 24.36
C ILE A 33 37.79 4.48 24.17
N ILE A 34 37.56 3.80 25.29
CA ILE A 34 36.84 2.55 25.30
C ILE A 34 35.44 2.97 24.87
N GLU A 35 35.16 2.90 23.56
CA GLU A 35 33.80 3.02 23.07
C GLU A 35 32.99 1.96 23.81
N LYS A 36 32.17 2.41 24.76
CA LYS A 36 31.29 1.54 25.52
C LYS A 36 30.43 0.80 24.49
N ALA A 37 30.56 -0.52 24.44
CA ALA A 37 29.70 -1.35 23.62
C ALA A 37 28.26 -1.13 24.07
N ILE A 38 27.46 -0.48 23.23
CA ILE A 38 26.05 -0.20 23.51
C ILE A 38 25.26 -1.50 23.40
N THR A 39 24.36 -1.70 24.34
CA THR A 39 23.46 -2.85 24.42
C THR A 39 22.02 -2.38 24.56
N TRP A 40 21.06 -3.31 24.43
CA TRP A 40 19.64 -3.01 24.64
C TRP A 40 19.33 -2.42 26.02
N ALA A 41 20.17 -2.67 27.03
CA ALA A 41 19.99 -2.16 28.38
C ALA A 41 20.26 -0.64 28.50
N ASP A 42 20.95 -0.06 27.52
CA ASP A 42 21.29 1.37 27.50
C ASP A 42 20.14 2.25 26.96
N PHE A 43 19.09 1.65 26.42
CA PHE A 43 17.91 2.35 25.92
C PHE A 43 16.83 2.49 27.00
N LYS A 44 16.04 3.56 26.93
CA LYS A 44 14.93 3.78 27.85
C LYS A 44 13.85 2.71 27.63
N LYS A 45 13.51 1.97 28.69
CA LYS A 45 12.40 1.02 28.67
C LYS A 45 11.07 1.76 28.65
N ILE A 46 10.12 1.25 27.88
CA ILE A 46 8.78 1.81 27.71
C ILE A 46 7.72 0.71 27.72
N LYS A 47 6.46 1.11 27.84
CA LYS A 47 5.34 0.21 27.48
C LYS A 47 5.32 0.05 25.96
N GLY A 48 5.28 -1.19 25.48
CA GLY A 48 5.18 -1.47 24.05
C GLY A 48 3.82 -1.05 23.45
N VAL A 49 3.76 -1.05 22.13
CA VAL A 49 2.54 -0.70 21.38
C VAL A 49 1.57 -1.88 21.43
N GLU A 50 0.45 -1.69 22.13
CA GLU A 50 -0.65 -2.68 22.22
C GLU A 50 -1.68 -2.50 21.11
N ASN A 51 -1.95 -1.25 20.71
CA ASN A 51 -2.88 -0.90 19.65
C ASN A 51 -2.19 -0.03 18.58
N VAL A 52 -2.02 -0.57 17.38
CA VAL A 52 -1.37 0.14 16.26
C VAL A 52 -2.15 1.36 15.79
N GLN A 53 -3.46 1.44 16.08
CA GLN A 53 -4.31 2.57 15.72
C GLN A 53 -4.03 3.81 16.58
N GLU A 54 -3.40 3.63 17.75
CA GLU A 54 -3.06 4.71 18.68
C GLU A 54 -1.66 5.31 18.39
N VAL A 55 -0.91 4.70 17.48
CA VAL A 55 0.42 5.17 17.11
C VAL A 55 0.30 6.45 16.27
N PRO A 56 1.07 7.52 16.57
CA PRO A 56 1.03 8.76 15.80
C PRO A 56 1.38 8.59 14.31
N PHE A 57 2.43 7.84 14.00
CA PHE A 57 2.83 7.53 12.62
C PHE A 57 3.68 6.25 12.55
N GLN A 58 3.69 5.59 11.40
CA GLN A 58 4.55 4.45 11.13
C GLN A 58 5.73 4.88 10.26
N LEU A 59 6.87 4.22 10.42
CA LEU A 59 8.08 4.48 9.64
C LEU A 59 8.47 3.25 8.82
N PHE A 60 8.95 3.51 7.60
CA PHE A 60 9.42 2.49 6.67
C PHE A 60 10.87 2.73 6.30
N THR A 61 11.65 1.66 6.14
CA THR A 61 13.04 1.73 5.67
C THR A 61 13.29 0.65 4.63
N LYS A 62 14.15 0.97 3.65
CA LYS A 62 14.69 0.01 2.68
C LYS A 62 16.13 -0.42 3.04
N LYS A 63 16.68 0.05 4.16
CA LYS A 63 18.04 -0.29 4.58
C LYS A 63 18.07 -1.67 5.24
N ASP A 64 19.10 -2.45 4.94
CA ASP A 64 19.33 -3.76 5.57
C ASP A 64 19.77 -3.66 7.04
N SER A 65 20.15 -2.46 7.49
CA SER A 65 20.46 -2.16 8.88
C SER A 65 20.24 -0.69 9.17
N ILE A 66 19.89 -0.40 10.40
CA ILE A 66 19.56 0.94 10.91
C ILE A 66 20.34 1.22 12.18
N LEU A 67 20.54 2.49 12.48
CA LEU A 67 21.22 2.92 13.70
C LEU A 67 20.18 3.39 14.72
N PHE A 68 20.18 2.75 15.89
CA PHE A 68 19.38 3.15 17.03
C PHE A 68 20.24 3.98 17.97
N TYR A 69 19.92 5.25 18.11
CA TYR A 69 20.62 6.18 19.00
C TYR A 69 19.92 6.23 20.36
N VAL A 70 20.69 6.37 21.43
CA VAL A 70 20.16 6.49 22.80
C VAL A 70 19.56 7.88 23.09
N SER A 71 19.88 8.88 22.27
CA SER A 71 19.33 10.24 22.30
C SER A 71 19.31 10.83 20.87
N PRO A 72 18.52 11.88 20.58
CA PRO A 72 18.41 12.46 19.24
C PRO A 72 19.60 13.38 18.92
N ASP A 73 20.82 12.83 18.95
CA ASP A 73 22.08 13.49 18.62
C ASP A 73 22.93 12.54 17.77
N LYS A 74 23.48 13.04 16.66
CA LYS A 74 24.34 12.27 15.73
C LYS A 74 25.63 11.80 16.41
N ALA A 75 26.08 12.46 17.47
CA ALA A 75 27.23 12.06 18.27
C ALA A 75 26.86 11.07 19.41
N ALA A 76 25.57 10.78 19.61
CA ALA A 76 25.14 9.86 20.64
C ALA A 76 25.60 8.42 20.34
N ALA A 77 25.79 7.67 21.41
CA ALA A 77 26.08 6.26 21.30
C ALA A 77 24.90 5.53 20.64
N HIS A 78 25.21 4.55 19.80
CA HIS A 78 24.21 3.89 18.98
C HIS A 78 24.43 2.39 18.85
N LEU A 79 23.35 1.67 18.59
CA LEU A 79 23.33 0.25 18.29
C LEU A 79 22.94 0.06 16.83
N LYS A 80 23.75 -0.68 16.07
CA LYS A 80 23.39 -1.10 14.72
C LYS A 80 22.46 -2.31 14.80
N VAL A 81 21.25 -2.16 14.28
CA VAL A 81 20.23 -3.21 14.28
C VAL A 81 20.02 -3.69 12.85
N ALA A 82 20.11 -5.00 12.64
CA ALA A 82 19.78 -5.60 11.36
C ALA A 82 18.28 -5.47 11.09
N TYR A 83 17.93 -5.10 9.86
CA TYR A 83 16.53 -5.05 9.43
C TYR A 83 15.95 -6.46 9.39
N ASN A 84 14.70 -6.58 9.82
CA ASN A 84 13.89 -7.77 9.66
C ASN A 84 12.51 -7.33 9.16
N LYS A 85 11.95 -8.05 8.19
CA LYS A 85 10.62 -7.77 7.62
C LYS A 85 9.49 -7.81 8.65
N LEU A 86 9.71 -8.48 9.78
CA LEU A 86 8.74 -8.55 10.87
C LEU A 86 8.88 -7.42 11.89
N HIS A 87 9.88 -6.55 11.76
CA HIS A 87 10.03 -5.40 12.63
C HIS A 87 9.08 -4.28 12.21
N ASN A 88 8.35 -3.75 13.19
CA ASN A 88 7.51 -2.58 13.01
C ASN A 88 8.17 -1.39 13.71
N TYR A 89 8.26 -0.26 13.00
CA TYR A 89 8.85 0.98 13.51
C TYR A 89 7.74 2.00 13.76
N TYR A 90 7.28 2.07 15.01
CA TYR A 90 6.21 2.97 15.44
C TYR A 90 6.80 4.29 15.93
N GLY A 91 6.53 5.37 15.22
CA GLY A 91 7.02 6.70 15.54
C GLY A 91 6.10 7.47 16.47
N PHE A 92 6.68 8.20 17.42
CA PHE A 92 5.96 8.93 18.46
C PHE A 92 6.21 10.43 18.43
N GLU A 93 7.47 10.84 18.27
CA GLU A 93 7.87 12.24 18.22
C GLU A 93 8.82 12.50 17.05
N GLU A 94 8.72 13.69 16.46
CA GLU A 94 9.64 14.18 15.44
C GLU A 94 10.60 15.21 16.07
N PHE A 95 11.90 14.98 15.89
CA PHE A 95 12.96 15.94 16.19
C PHE A 95 13.52 16.49 14.87
N ASP A 96 14.56 17.31 14.93
CA ASP A 96 15.17 17.92 13.75
C ASP A 96 15.63 16.84 12.74
N ASP A 97 16.67 16.08 13.10
CA ASP A 97 17.23 14.99 12.28
C ASP A 97 16.69 13.60 12.62
N PHE A 98 15.85 13.48 13.66
CA PHE A 98 15.47 12.19 14.23
C PHE A 98 13.95 11.98 14.34
N TYR A 99 13.56 10.71 14.37
CA TYR A 99 12.28 10.25 14.92
C TYR A 99 12.55 9.51 16.24
N SER A 100 11.71 9.73 17.27
CA SER A 100 11.60 8.77 18.38
C SER A 100 10.70 7.61 17.94
N ILE A 101 11.16 6.39 18.18
CA ILE A 101 10.41 5.16 17.91
C ILE A 101 10.23 4.33 19.17
N HIS A 102 9.09 3.64 19.25
CA HIS A 102 8.87 2.55 20.19
C HIS A 102 9.13 1.23 19.48
N TYR A 103 10.13 0.49 19.93
CA TYR A 103 10.59 -0.74 19.29
C TYR A 103 10.51 -1.93 20.25
N SER A 104 9.80 -2.98 19.84
CA SER A 104 9.69 -4.25 20.58
C SER A 104 10.83 -5.18 20.20
N ILE A 105 11.73 -5.47 21.15
CA ILE A 105 12.86 -6.38 20.90
C ILE A 105 12.32 -7.80 20.69
N ASN A 106 12.71 -8.45 19.59
CA ASN A 106 12.24 -9.78 19.20
C ASN A 106 10.70 -9.89 19.18
N ASN A 107 10.00 -8.82 18.78
CA ASN A 107 8.54 -8.74 18.74
C ASN A 107 7.86 -9.03 20.09
N THR A 108 8.56 -8.81 21.19
CA THR A 108 8.02 -8.98 22.55
C THR A 108 7.60 -7.63 23.13
N ILE A 109 6.29 -7.36 23.17
CA ILE A 109 5.72 -6.06 23.59
C ILE A 109 6.17 -5.66 25.00
N SER A 110 6.27 -6.61 25.93
CA SER A 110 6.75 -6.37 27.30
C SER A 110 8.25 -6.02 27.38
N ASN A 111 8.99 -6.19 26.28
CA ASN A 111 10.40 -5.85 26.15
C ASN A 111 10.59 -4.79 25.06
N SER A 112 10.01 -3.61 25.30
CA SER A 112 10.06 -2.48 24.37
C SER A 112 10.97 -1.37 24.87
N ILE A 113 11.63 -0.71 23.93
CA ILE A 113 12.52 0.42 24.17
C ILE A 113 12.08 1.64 23.35
N GLU A 114 12.42 2.82 23.85
CA GLU A 114 12.50 4.04 23.06
C GLU A 114 13.89 4.13 22.43
N ALA A 115 13.94 4.33 21.12
CA ALA A 115 15.17 4.59 20.38
C ALA A 115 14.96 5.77 19.43
N PHE A 116 16.05 6.45 19.10
CA PHE A 116 16.03 7.52 18.11
C PHE A 116 16.64 7.04 16.80
N VAL A 117 15.97 7.32 15.68
CA VAL A 117 16.43 6.92 14.34
C VAL A 117 16.51 8.13 13.44
N LEU A 118 17.48 8.15 12.54
CA LEU A 118 17.68 9.26 11.62
C LEU A 118 16.57 9.33 10.56
N LYS A 119 16.06 10.53 10.29
CA LYS A 119 15.08 10.77 9.21
C LYS A 119 15.64 10.40 7.83
N SER A 120 16.95 10.43 7.64
CA SER A 120 17.59 10.01 6.38
C SER A 120 17.57 8.49 6.14
N GLU A 121 17.23 7.69 7.16
CA GLU A 121 17.13 6.23 7.05
C GLU A 121 15.71 5.73 6.91
N PHE A 122 14.73 6.61 7.14
CA PHE A 122 13.32 6.27 7.22
C PHE A 122 12.47 7.19 6.37
N THR A 123 11.33 6.68 5.93
CA THR A 123 10.28 7.46 5.31
C THR A 123 9.00 7.21 6.09
N PRO A 124 8.28 8.26 6.54
CA PRO A 124 6.96 8.07 7.12
C PRO A 124 6.04 7.29 6.18
N ALA A 125 5.28 6.34 6.71
CA ALA A 125 4.38 5.51 5.91
C ALA A 125 3.37 6.35 5.12
N SER A 126 2.92 7.48 5.67
CA SER A 126 2.02 8.42 4.99
C SER A 126 2.66 9.13 3.79
N GLU A 127 4.00 9.14 3.70
CA GLU A 127 4.78 9.83 2.66
C GLU A 127 5.38 8.87 1.63
N LEU A 128 5.13 7.56 1.76
CA LEU A 128 5.57 6.57 0.78
C LEU A 128 5.02 6.88 -0.62
N THR A 129 5.81 6.51 -1.63
CA THR A 129 5.47 6.67 -3.04
C THR A 129 5.71 5.36 -3.80
N LEU A 130 5.23 5.28 -5.03
CA LEU A 130 5.53 4.16 -5.95
C LEU A 130 6.88 4.34 -6.66
N GLN A 131 7.65 5.39 -6.34
CA GLN A 131 8.94 5.64 -6.97
C GLN A 131 9.93 4.50 -6.70
N GLY A 132 10.47 3.94 -7.79
CA GLY A 132 11.40 2.80 -7.73
C GLY A 132 10.74 1.46 -7.35
N VAL A 133 9.41 1.39 -7.35
CA VAL A 133 8.65 0.15 -7.17
C VAL A 133 8.42 -0.51 -8.53
N ASN A 134 8.56 -1.84 -8.60
CA ASN A 134 8.28 -2.59 -9.82
C ASN A 134 6.77 -2.80 -10.01
N LEU A 135 6.09 -1.87 -10.69
CA LEU A 135 4.64 -1.97 -10.91
C LEU A 135 4.22 -3.19 -11.73
N TYR A 136 5.12 -3.77 -12.53
CA TYR A 136 4.83 -4.97 -13.31
C TYR A 136 4.77 -6.23 -12.47
N GLU A 137 5.27 -6.21 -11.24
CA GLU A 137 5.27 -7.41 -10.39
C GLU A 137 3.85 -7.86 -10.04
N ILE A 138 3.58 -9.13 -10.31
CA ILE A 138 2.32 -9.81 -9.99
C ILE A 138 2.60 -11.13 -9.29
N ARG A 139 1.73 -11.54 -8.38
CA ARG A 139 1.83 -12.85 -7.72
C ARG A 139 1.27 -13.96 -8.58
N SER A 140 0.17 -13.70 -9.26
CA SER A 140 -0.55 -14.67 -10.07
C SER A 140 -1.43 -13.96 -11.08
N SER A 141 -1.88 -14.72 -12.08
CA SER A 141 -2.86 -14.27 -13.05
C SER A 141 -3.70 -15.42 -13.57
N ILE A 142 -4.86 -15.11 -14.12
CA ILE A 142 -5.70 -16.03 -14.86
C ILE A 142 -6.10 -15.33 -16.16
N LEU A 143 -5.93 -15.98 -17.31
CA LEU A 143 -6.39 -15.48 -18.61
C LEU A 143 -7.25 -16.58 -19.24
N LYS A 144 -8.53 -16.28 -19.50
CA LYS A 144 -9.51 -17.24 -20.06
C LYS A 144 -9.39 -18.61 -19.39
N GLU A 145 -9.60 -18.63 -18.08
CA GLU A 145 -9.53 -19.83 -17.20
C GLU A 145 -8.13 -20.47 -17.04
N THR A 146 -7.12 -20.04 -17.80
CA THR A 146 -5.76 -20.56 -17.66
C THR A 146 -5.02 -19.82 -16.55
N GLN A 147 -4.82 -20.50 -15.43
CA GLN A 147 -4.05 -19.98 -14.29
C GLN A 147 -2.55 -19.98 -14.56
N ASP A 148 -1.89 -18.88 -14.23
CA ASP A 148 -0.44 -18.70 -14.30
C ASP A 148 0.11 -18.26 -12.94
N LEU A 149 0.74 -19.21 -12.25
CA LEU A 149 1.42 -18.99 -10.97
C LEU A 149 2.94 -18.88 -11.14
N LYS A 150 3.47 -18.99 -12.36
CA LYS A 150 4.91 -19.00 -12.61
C LYS A 150 5.40 -17.65 -13.09
N ASN A 151 4.70 -17.02 -14.03
CA ASN A 151 5.07 -15.71 -14.53
C ASN A 151 4.65 -14.64 -13.52
N LYS A 152 5.64 -13.91 -13.00
CA LYS A 152 5.46 -12.86 -11.98
C LYS A 152 5.49 -11.44 -12.54
N SER A 153 5.24 -11.29 -13.84
CA SER A 153 5.19 -9.99 -14.52
C SER A 153 3.89 -9.79 -15.28
N PHE A 154 3.34 -8.57 -15.20
CA PHE A 154 2.20 -8.09 -15.97
C PHE A 154 2.52 -7.87 -17.46
N ASP A 155 3.79 -7.89 -17.88
CA ASP A 155 4.24 -7.64 -19.26
C ASP A 155 3.53 -8.51 -20.30
N LYS A 156 3.09 -9.71 -19.89
CA LYS A 156 2.34 -10.63 -20.75
C LYS A 156 1.00 -10.03 -21.20
N TYR A 157 0.36 -9.26 -20.33
CA TYR A 157 -1.02 -8.76 -20.48
C TYR A 157 -1.08 -7.30 -20.92
N GLY A 158 -0.08 -6.49 -20.59
CA GLY A 158 -0.12 -5.06 -20.88
C GLY A 158 1.05 -4.31 -20.32
N THR A 159 0.87 -2.99 -20.20
CA THR A 159 1.79 -2.08 -19.52
C THR A 159 1.12 -1.46 -18.32
N ILE A 160 1.89 -1.21 -17.27
CA ILE A 160 1.46 -0.46 -16.09
C ILE A 160 2.50 0.60 -15.75
N THR A 161 2.03 1.83 -15.55
CA THR A 161 2.90 2.98 -15.26
C THR A 161 2.27 3.90 -14.23
N GLU A 162 3.10 4.51 -13.38
CA GLU A 162 2.68 5.67 -12.58
C GLU A 162 2.49 6.89 -13.52
N VAL A 163 1.44 7.66 -13.28
CA VAL A 163 1.11 8.89 -14.02
C VAL A 163 0.93 10.05 -13.04
N SER A 164 0.96 11.28 -13.56
CA SER A 164 0.70 12.44 -12.72
C SER A 164 -0.78 12.54 -12.32
N GLU A 165 -1.06 13.20 -11.20
CA GLU A 165 -2.44 13.54 -10.79
C GLU A 165 -3.16 14.35 -11.88
N GLN A 166 -2.42 15.21 -12.58
CA GLN A 166 -2.96 16.02 -13.66
C GLN A 166 -3.44 15.15 -14.83
N ASP A 167 -2.63 14.17 -15.23
CA ASP A 167 -2.99 13.24 -16.31
C ASP A 167 -4.18 12.37 -15.91
N PHE A 168 -4.20 11.87 -14.68
CA PHE A 168 -5.33 11.11 -14.13
C PHE A 168 -6.63 11.93 -14.14
N LYS A 169 -6.59 13.18 -13.65
CA LYS A 169 -7.75 14.09 -13.66
C LYS A 169 -8.18 14.46 -15.07
N ALA A 170 -7.25 14.62 -16.00
CA ALA A 170 -7.57 14.88 -17.40
C ALA A 170 -8.27 13.67 -18.04
N ALA A 171 -7.77 12.46 -17.80
CA ALA A 171 -8.38 11.22 -18.30
C ALA A 171 -9.78 10.98 -17.70
N SER A 172 -9.97 11.28 -16.42
CA SER A 172 -11.25 11.07 -15.71
C SER A 172 -12.42 11.85 -16.33
N LYS A 173 -12.15 13.02 -16.93
CA LYS A 173 -13.17 13.83 -17.62
C LYS A 173 -13.71 13.17 -18.89
N ASN A 174 -12.95 12.25 -19.48
CA ASN A 174 -13.26 11.56 -20.72
C ASN A 174 -13.47 10.05 -20.50
N ARG A 175 -13.77 9.64 -19.26
CA ARG A 175 -14.06 8.23 -18.96
C ARG A 175 -15.23 7.72 -19.80
N ILE A 176 -15.16 6.46 -20.22
CA ILE A 176 -16.15 5.83 -21.10
C ILE A 176 -16.88 4.65 -20.46
N ASP A 177 -16.48 4.27 -19.25
CA ASP A 177 -17.25 3.36 -18.42
C ASP A 177 -18.52 4.04 -17.91
N GLU A 178 -19.55 3.25 -17.68
CA GLU A 178 -20.83 3.78 -17.24
C GLU A 178 -20.75 4.25 -15.78
N VAL A 179 -21.65 5.17 -15.44
CA VAL A 179 -21.87 5.59 -14.06
C VAL A 179 -23.18 4.99 -13.59
N LEU A 180 -23.15 4.32 -12.43
CA LEU A 180 -24.37 3.81 -11.81
C LEU A 180 -25.28 4.98 -11.40
N VAL A 181 -26.55 4.92 -11.79
CA VAL A 181 -27.54 5.98 -11.53
C VAL A 181 -28.50 5.56 -10.43
N LYS A 182 -28.95 6.49 -9.58
CA LYS A 182 -29.96 6.13 -8.56
C LYS A 182 -31.30 5.87 -9.23
N ASN A 183 -31.91 4.71 -8.96
CA ASN A 183 -33.29 4.43 -9.33
C ASN A 183 -34.24 4.88 -8.20
N PRO A 184 -35.08 5.90 -8.42
CA PRO A 184 -35.97 6.45 -7.38
C PRO A 184 -37.09 5.49 -6.95
N GLN A 185 -37.31 4.40 -7.70
CA GLN A 185 -38.26 3.36 -7.35
C GLN A 185 -37.72 2.37 -6.32
N ILE A 186 -36.41 2.40 -6.05
CA ILE A 186 -35.77 1.58 -5.03
C ILE A 186 -35.82 2.31 -3.70
N ARG A 187 -36.38 1.67 -2.68
CA ARG A 187 -36.52 2.23 -1.32
C ARG A 187 -36.26 1.17 -0.27
N LEU A 188 -35.72 1.61 0.87
CA LEU A 188 -35.66 0.79 2.07
C LEU A 188 -37.00 0.89 2.80
N GLN A 189 -37.68 -0.24 2.98
CA GLN A 189 -38.90 -0.34 3.78
C GLN A 189 -38.74 -1.44 4.83
N GLY A 190 -38.73 -1.03 6.12
CA GLY A 190 -38.34 -1.94 7.19
C GLY A 190 -36.92 -2.46 6.94
N ASN A 191 -36.76 -3.79 6.93
CA ASN A 191 -35.48 -4.44 6.63
C ASN A 191 -35.35 -4.89 5.15
N ASN A 192 -36.21 -4.41 4.24
CA ASN A 192 -36.22 -4.87 2.85
C ASN A 192 -35.90 -3.72 1.89
N TRP A 193 -35.01 -3.97 0.96
CA TRP A 193 -34.91 -3.17 -0.26
C TRP A 193 -36.01 -3.60 -1.21
N VAL A 194 -36.87 -2.65 -1.54
CA VAL A 194 -38.05 -2.89 -2.36
C VAL A 194 -38.05 -1.99 -3.58
N HIS A 195 -38.56 -2.53 -4.69
CA HIS A 195 -38.92 -1.77 -5.87
C HIS A 195 -40.41 -1.46 -5.84
N ILE A 196 -40.76 -0.20 -6.11
CA ILE A 196 -42.14 0.26 -6.17
C ILE A 196 -42.44 0.79 -7.56
N GLU A 197 -43.34 0.16 -8.29
CA GLU A 197 -43.79 0.67 -9.59
C GLU A 197 -45.31 0.54 -9.71
N ASN A 198 -45.96 1.64 -10.09
CA ASN A 198 -47.42 1.71 -10.24
C ASN A 198 -48.21 1.20 -9.02
N GLY A 199 -47.68 1.45 -7.81
CA GLY A 199 -48.27 1.01 -6.54
C GLY A 199 -48.05 -0.47 -6.20
N LYS A 200 -47.35 -1.24 -7.05
CA LYS A 200 -46.93 -2.61 -6.77
C LYS A 200 -45.54 -2.61 -6.15
N GLU A 201 -45.40 -3.29 -5.03
CA GLU A 201 -44.14 -3.51 -4.33
C GLU A 201 -43.55 -4.88 -4.69
N SER A 202 -42.23 -4.95 -4.82
CA SER A 202 -41.49 -6.19 -5.00
C SER A 202 -40.20 -6.14 -4.18
N VAL A 203 -40.02 -7.11 -3.28
CA VAL A 203 -38.80 -7.23 -2.48
C VAL A 203 -37.66 -7.71 -3.37
N ILE A 204 -36.51 -7.05 -3.28
CA ILE A 204 -35.29 -7.40 -4.01
C ILE A 204 -34.36 -8.22 -3.10
N THR A 205 -33.97 -7.64 -1.98
CA THR A 205 -33.07 -8.24 -0.99
C THR A 205 -33.31 -7.61 0.38
N GLN A 206 -32.79 -8.22 1.45
CA GLN A 206 -32.86 -7.66 2.79
C GLN A 206 -31.67 -6.72 3.03
N HIS A 207 -31.89 -5.66 3.81
CA HIS A 207 -30.84 -4.71 4.16
C HIS A 207 -29.84 -5.31 5.14
N GLU A 208 -30.28 -6.01 6.19
CA GLU A 208 -29.41 -6.63 7.18
C GLU A 208 -29.84 -8.06 7.50
N ASN A 209 -28.93 -8.80 8.15
CA ASN A 209 -29.14 -10.15 8.68
C ASN A 209 -29.45 -11.20 7.59
N VAL A 210 -28.88 -11.01 6.40
CA VAL A 210 -28.91 -12.05 5.36
C VAL A 210 -27.90 -13.13 5.75
N SER A 211 -28.38 -14.27 6.22
CA SER A 211 -27.53 -15.40 6.59
C SER A 211 -26.98 -16.07 5.33
N THR A 212 -25.65 -16.12 5.22
CA THR A 212 -24.94 -16.82 4.15
C THR A 212 -23.88 -17.74 4.76
N GLU A 213 -23.16 -18.50 3.92
CA GLU A 213 -22.00 -19.28 4.38
C GLU A 213 -20.89 -18.37 4.93
N ASP A 214 -20.82 -17.11 4.47
CA ASP A 214 -19.83 -16.10 4.86
C ASP A 214 -20.29 -15.22 6.05
N GLY A 215 -21.33 -15.66 6.75
CA GLY A 215 -21.89 -14.97 7.91
C GLY A 215 -23.10 -14.10 7.60
N LEU A 216 -23.37 -13.16 8.52
CA LEU A 216 -24.46 -12.20 8.38
C LEU A 216 -24.06 -11.02 7.49
N LEU A 217 -24.72 -10.91 6.34
CA LEU A 217 -24.49 -9.84 5.38
C LEU A 217 -25.46 -8.66 5.57
N SER A 218 -24.97 -7.49 5.21
CA SER A 218 -25.75 -6.27 4.98
C SER A 218 -25.62 -5.83 3.52
N ASN A 219 -26.73 -5.37 2.94
CA ASN A 219 -26.85 -4.87 1.58
C ASN A 219 -27.12 -3.37 1.60
N GLU A 220 -26.30 -2.59 0.89
CA GLU A 220 -26.49 -1.16 0.67
C GLU A 220 -26.75 -0.87 -0.80
N TYR A 221 -27.82 -0.15 -1.11
CA TYR A 221 -28.14 0.19 -2.50
C TYR A 221 -27.12 1.15 -3.13
N THR A 222 -26.38 0.66 -4.12
CA THR A 222 -25.36 1.44 -4.83
C THR A 222 -25.96 2.22 -5.99
N GLY A 223 -26.72 1.59 -6.87
CA GLY A 223 -27.35 2.25 -8.02
C GLY A 223 -27.83 1.25 -9.08
N HIS A 224 -28.25 1.76 -10.21
CA HIS A 224 -28.73 1.02 -11.38
C HIS A 224 -27.69 1.11 -12.50
N SER A 225 -27.41 -0.01 -13.16
CA SER A 225 -26.62 -0.08 -14.39
C SER A 225 -27.52 0.15 -15.61
N PRO A 226 -27.38 1.28 -16.36
CA PRO A 226 -28.18 1.50 -17.56
C PRO A 226 -27.91 0.48 -18.67
N TYR A 227 -26.67 0.00 -18.79
CA TYR A 227 -26.30 -1.00 -19.79
C TYR A 227 -26.92 -2.36 -19.47
N MET A 228 -26.73 -2.87 -18.26
CA MET A 228 -27.19 -4.22 -17.88
C MET A 228 -28.66 -4.24 -17.44
N LYS A 229 -29.23 -3.08 -17.11
CA LYS A 229 -30.59 -2.91 -16.56
C LYS A 229 -30.77 -3.66 -15.24
N LEU A 230 -29.72 -3.66 -14.42
CA LEU A 230 -29.66 -4.34 -13.12
C LEU A 230 -29.45 -3.32 -11.99
N GLU A 231 -30.06 -3.61 -10.84
CA GLU A 231 -29.80 -2.89 -9.59
C GLU A 231 -28.57 -3.48 -8.91
N VAL A 232 -27.70 -2.61 -8.40
CA VAL A 232 -26.42 -2.96 -7.81
C VAL A 232 -26.46 -2.67 -6.33
N PHE A 233 -26.12 -3.67 -5.53
CA PHE A 233 -26.03 -3.57 -4.07
C PHE A 233 -24.61 -3.89 -3.63
N LYS A 234 -24.12 -3.12 -2.67
CA LYS A 234 -22.87 -3.39 -1.98
C LYS A 234 -23.18 -4.33 -0.83
N GLU A 235 -22.51 -5.46 -0.80
CA GLU A 235 -22.58 -6.46 0.25
C GLU A 235 -21.39 -6.32 1.19
N THR A 236 -21.68 -6.30 2.49
CA THR A 236 -20.66 -6.25 3.55
C THR A 236 -21.01 -7.27 4.63
N SER A 237 -20.01 -8.00 5.11
CA SER A 237 -20.12 -8.85 6.29
C SER A 237 -19.59 -8.14 7.52
N VAL A 238 -20.15 -8.42 8.70
CA VAL A 238 -19.54 -8.02 9.98
C VAL A 238 -18.38 -8.96 10.37
N GLU A 239 -18.30 -10.13 9.74
CA GLU A 239 -17.34 -11.19 10.05
C GLU A 239 -16.09 -11.10 9.17
N THR A 240 -16.22 -10.53 7.97
CA THR A 240 -15.12 -10.36 7.01
C THR A 240 -15.01 -8.91 6.57
N THR A 241 -13.80 -8.50 6.18
CA THR A 241 -13.59 -7.18 5.56
C THR A 241 -13.91 -7.18 4.07
N ASP A 242 -14.24 -8.35 3.52
CA ASP A 242 -14.48 -8.53 2.11
C ASP A 242 -15.79 -7.84 1.72
N ARG A 243 -15.78 -7.30 0.51
CA ARG A 243 -16.90 -6.50 0.00
C ARG A 243 -17.20 -6.98 -1.40
N TYR A 244 -18.47 -7.25 -1.63
CA TYR A 244 -18.95 -7.68 -2.92
C TYR A 244 -19.96 -6.68 -3.45
N TYR A 245 -20.12 -6.66 -4.76
CA TYR A 245 -21.18 -5.90 -5.43
C TYR A 245 -22.01 -6.87 -6.23
N SER A 246 -23.25 -7.08 -5.79
CA SER A 246 -24.20 -8.01 -6.38
C SER A 246 -25.22 -7.28 -7.24
N PHE A 247 -25.65 -7.97 -8.29
CA PHE A 247 -26.53 -7.42 -9.31
C PHE A 247 -27.88 -8.14 -9.33
N TYR A 248 -28.95 -7.37 -9.28
CA TYR A 248 -30.31 -7.87 -9.15
C TYR A 248 -31.19 -7.38 -10.29
N ASN A 249 -32.01 -8.28 -10.83
CA ASN A 249 -33.07 -7.94 -11.76
C ASN A 249 -34.40 -7.84 -11.00
N VAL A 250 -34.98 -6.64 -10.99
CA VAL A 250 -36.25 -6.34 -10.33
C VAL A 250 -37.44 -7.17 -10.85
N LYS A 251 -37.37 -7.66 -12.10
CA LYS A 251 -38.47 -8.34 -12.78
C LYS A 251 -38.44 -9.87 -12.67
N SER A 252 -37.34 -10.43 -12.18
CA SER A 252 -37.14 -11.88 -12.17
C SER A 252 -37.18 -12.42 -10.74
N THR A 253 -37.82 -13.57 -10.58
CA THR A 253 -37.83 -14.35 -9.32
C THR A 253 -36.64 -15.30 -9.20
N ALA A 254 -35.77 -15.35 -10.21
CA ALA A 254 -34.57 -16.19 -10.20
C ALA A 254 -33.40 -15.44 -9.54
N ASN A 255 -32.67 -16.11 -8.64
CA ASN A 255 -31.41 -15.62 -8.10
C ASN A 255 -30.36 -15.59 -9.20
N PHE A 256 -29.79 -14.40 -9.45
CA PHE A 256 -28.67 -14.24 -10.38
C PHE A 256 -27.36 -14.33 -9.61
N ALA A 257 -26.41 -15.09 -10.14
CA ALA A 257 -25.07 -15.18 -9.60
C ALA A 257 -24.12 -14.19 -10.31
N LEU A 258 -24.51 -12.91 -10.37
CA LEU A 258 -23.64 -11.86 -10.88
C LEU A 258 -23.14 -11.02 -9.71
N PHE A 259 -21.83 -11.06 -9.48
CA PHE A 259 -21.17 -10.27 -8.45
C PHE A 259 -19.74 -9.88 -8.87
N THR A 260 -19.21 -8.85 -8.21
CA THR A 260 -17.82 -8.41 -8.35
C THR A 260 -17.19 -8.23 -6.97
N GLY A 261 -15.87 -8.49 -6.84
CA GLY A 261 -15.13 -8.35 -5.57
C GLY A 261 -14.72 -6.92 -5.22
N GLY A 262 -15.25 -5.92 -5.92
CA GLY A 262 -14.98 -4.51 -5.76
C GLY A 262 -15.99 -3.69 -6.56
N TYR A 263 -15.95 -2.36 -6.45
CA TYR A 263 -16.91 -1.53 -7.19
C TYR A 263 -16.78 -1.79 -8.70
N PRO A 264 -17.90 -2.02 -9.40
CA PRO A 264 -17.86 -2.41 -10.80
C PRO A 264 -17.58 -1.21 -11.70
N GLN A 265 -16.53 -1.30 -12.52
CA GLN A 265 -16.31 -0.43 -13.68
C GLN A 265 -16.82 -1.18 -14.92
N ILE A 266 -17.98 -0.75 -15.41
CA ILE A 266 -18.69 -1.41 -16.52
C ILE A 266 -18.40 -0.64 -17.79
N LEU A 267 -17.93 -1.35 -18.82
CA LEU A 267 -17.59 -0.80 -20.13
C LEU A 267 -18.58 -1.31 -21.19
N PRO A 268 -19.66 -0.55 -21.49
CA PRO A 268 -20.74 -1.01 -22.37
C PRO A 268 -20.27 -1.40 -23.78
N SER A 269 -19.32 -0.65 -24.33
CA SER A 269 -18.81 -0.86 -25.71
C SER A 269 -18.11 -2.21 -25.91
N LYS A 270 -17.69 -2.86 -24.83
CA LYS A 270 -17.08 -4.21 -24.84
C LYS A 270 -17.91 -5.24 -24.10
N GLY A 271 -19.01 -4.83 -23.46
CA GLY A 271 -19.77 -5.66 -22.53
C GLY A 271 -18.92 -6.18 -21.37
N TRP A 272 -17.93 -5.39 -20.91
CA TRP A 272 -17.06 -5.81 -19.81
C TRP A 272 -17.56 -5.28 -18.47
N ILE A 273 -17.41 -6.12 -17.45
CA ILE A 273 -17.52 -5.75 -16.04
C ILE A 273 -16.12 -5.97 -15.46
N SER A 274 -15.53 -4.92 -14.91
CA SER A 274 -14.22 -5.00 -14.27
C SER A 274 -14.28 -4.49 -12.85
N TYR A 275 -13.33 -4.91 -12.03
CA TYR A 275 -13.13 -4.33 -10.70
C TYR A 275 -11.65 -4.31 -10.35
N VAL A 276 -11.32 -3.39 -9.45
CA VAL A 276 -10.05 -3.38 -8.72
C VAL A 276 -10.34 -3.30 -7.23
N THR A 277 -9.70 -4.15 -6.44
CA THR A 277 -9.90 -4.20 -4.99
C THR A 277 -8.59 -4.43 -4.26
N SER A 278 -8.48 -3.94 -3.03
CA SER A 278 -7.31 -4.18 -2.19
C SER A 278 -7.39 -5.60 -1.65
N ASN A 279 -6.33 -6.36 -1.83
CA ASN A 279 -6.23 -7.69 -1.25
C ASN A 279 -5.70 -7.58 0.20
N ASN A 280 -6.18 -8.43 1.11
CA ASN A 280 -5.74 -8.39 2.50
C ASN A 280 -4.32 -8.92 2.68
N ASP A 281 -3.95 -9.95 1.91
CA ASP A 281 -2.64 -10.60 1.97
C ASP A 281 -1.60 -9.90 1.09
N THR A 282 -2.05 -9.21 0.04
CA THR A 282 -1.21 -8.70 -1.06
C THR A 282 -1.70 -7.34 -1.55
N GLY A 283 -1.15 -6.81 -2.64
CA GLY A 283 -1.49 -5.47 -3.13
C GLY A 283 -2.95 -5.33 -3.55
N SER A 284 -3.22 -5.51 -4.85
CA SER A 284 -4.56 -5.32 -5.40
C SER A 284 -4.92 -6.40 -6.42
N ASP A 285 -6.17 -6.81 -6.41
CA ASP A 285 -6.73 -7.66 -7.45
C ASP A 285 -7.35 -6.78 -8.54
N PHE A 286 -7.06 -7.11 -9.80
CA PHE A 286 -7.68 -6.51 -10.97
C PHE A 286 -8.31 -7.61 -11.83
N ALA A 287 -9.62 -7.51 -12.06
CA ALA A 287 -10.36 -8.51 -12.81
C ALA A 287 -11.21 -7.88 -13.90
N ILE A 288 -11.40 -8.62 -14.99
CA ILE A 288 -12.25 -8.26 -16.12
C ILE A 288 -13.03 -9.51 -16.52
N SER A 289 -14.35 -9.35 -16.61
CA SER A 289 -15.29 -10.38 -17.07
C SER A 289 -16.18 -9.83 -18.17
N ARG A 290 -16.70 -10.70 -19.04
CA ARG A 290 -17.69 -10.36 -20.06
C ARG A 290 -19.08 -10.62 -19.51
N TYR A 291 -19.98 -9.64 -19.63
CA TYR A 291 -21.38 -9.82 -19.33
C TYR A 291 -22.08 -10.63 -20.42
N LEU A 292 -22.78 -11.68 -20.03
CA LEU A 292 -23.59 -12.53 -20.90
C LEU A 292 -25.07 -12.22 -20.67
N GLU A 293 -25.64 -11.32 -21.49
CA GLU A 293 -27.01 -10.80 -21.29
C GLU A 293 -28.08 -11.90 -21.32
N GLN A 294 -27.91 -12.92 -22.16
CA GLN A 294 -28.89 -14.01 -22.33
C GLN A 294 -29.03 -14.88 -21.08
N ASP A 295 -27.90 -15.18 -20.44
CA ASP A 295 -27.85 -16.06 -19.26
C ASP A 295 -27.78 -15.25 -17.96
N HIS A 296 -27.77 -13.91 -18.05
CA HIS A 296 -27.57 -13.00 -16.94
C HIS A 296 -26.37 -13.39 -16.06
N ASN A 297 -25.28 -13.78 -16.70
CA ASN A 297 -24.08 -14.31 -16.06
C ASN A 297 -22.83 -13.56 -16.56
N GLN A 298 -21.66 -13.97 -16.08
CA GLN A 298 -20.37 -13.43 -16.52
C GLN A 298 -19.36 -14.53 -16.88
N GLU A 299 -18.55 -14.25 -17.90
CA GLU A 299 -17.40 -15.07 -18.31
C GLU A 299 -16.10 -14.37 -17.86
N ASN A 300 -15.29 -15.02 -17.03
CA ASN A 300 -14.04 -14.44 -16.53
C ASN A 300 -12.97 -14.38 -17.64
N LEU A 301 -12.53 -13.17 -18.00
CA LEU A 301 -11.56 -12.96 -19.07
C LEU A 301 -10.13 -12.83 -18.53
N LEU A 302 -9.93 -11.99 -17.52
CA LEU A 302 -8.62 -11.70 -16.93
C LEU A 302 -8.75 -11.51 -15.42
N TYR A 303 -7.80 -12.07 -14.68
CA TYR A 303 -7.54 -11.75 -13.28
C TYR A 303 -6.04 -11.56 -13.07
N VAL A 304 -5.65 -10.56 -12.30
CA VAL A 304 -4.26 -10.24 -11.96
C VAL A 304 -4.17 -9.83 -10.50
N ASN A 305 -3.26 -10.46 -9.75
CA ASN A 305 -2.95 -10.09 -8.36
C ASN A 305 -1.65 -9.28 -8.30
N PHE A 306 -1.76 -7.95 -8.25
CA PHE A 306 -0.65 -7.03 -8.09
C PHE A 306 -0.15 -7.02 -6.65
N THR A 307 1.17 -6.86 -6.45
CA THR A 307 1.81 -6.98 -5.12
C THR A 307 2.16 -5.64 -4.47
N ASN A 308 2.10 -4.54 -5.22
CA ASN A 308 2.87 -3.34 -4.89
C ASN A 308 2.05 -2.08 -4.58
N PHE A 309 0.72 -2.13 -4.80
CA PHE A 309 -0.18 -1.03 -4.46
C PHE A 309 -1.55 -1.54 -3.99
N LYS A 310 -2.29 -0.69 -3.28
CA LYS A 310 -3.67 -0.86 -2.80
C LYS A 310 -4.57 0.21 -3.42
N ILE A 311 -5.83 -0.10 -3.73
CA ILE A 311 -6.76 0.90 -4.26
C ILE A 311 -7.06 1.97 -3.21
N ALA A 312 -7.01 3.25 -3.58
CA ALA A 312 -7.24 4.35 -2.64
C ALA A 312 -8.71 4.51 -2.23
N GLY A 313 -9.62 4.01 -3.07
CA GLY A 313 -11.05 3.93 -2.83
C GLY A 313 -11.74 3.20 -3.95
N GLU A 314 -12.82 2.49 -3.64
CA GLU A 314 -13.51 1.58 -4.57
C GLU A 314 -13.98 2.29 -5.85
N THR A 315 -14.39 3.55 -5.76
CA THR A 315 -14.85 4.35 -6.91
C THR A 315 -13.74 5.15 -7.60
N LYS A 316 -12.48 5.01 -7.16
CA LYS A 316 -11.34 5.78 -7.69
C LYS A 316 -10.63 5.08 -8.84
N ALA A 317 -11.38 4.39 -9.67
CA ALA A 317 -10.88 3.74 -10.88
C ALA A 317 -11.90 3.85 -12.03
N PHE A 318 -11.40 3.86 -13.27
CA PHE A 318 -12.25 4.02 -14.45
C PHE A 318 -11.54 3.58 -15.75
N TRP A 319 -12.34 3.29 -16.78
CA TRP A 319 -11.86 3.13 -18.15
C TRP A 319 -11.83 4.48 -18.88
N ALA A 320 -10.66 4.86 -19.40
CA ALA A 320 -10.52 6.05 -20.25
C ALA A 320 -10.80 5.73 -21.73
N ASP A 321 -10.51 4.50 -22.15
CA ASP A 321 -10.81 3.97 -23.47
C ASP A 321 -10.97 2.44 -23.39
N THR A 322 -11.10 1.74 -24.53
CA THR A 322 -11.34 0.28 -24.56
C THR A 322 -10.14 -0.59 -24.13
N LYS A 323 -8.99 0.02 -23.81
CA LYS A 323 -7.74 -0.66 -23.43
C LYS A 323 -7.06 -0.01 -22.22
N THR A 324 -7.41 1.23 -21.89
CA THR A 324 -6.76 2.01 -20.84
C THR A 324 -7.63 2.15 -19.61
N PHE A 325 -7.13 1.64 -18.49
CA PHE A 325 -7.73 1.73 -17.15
C PHE A 325 -6.86 2.59 -16.24
N TYR A 326 -7.48 3.45 -15.45
CA TYR A 326 -6.81 4.31 -14.48
C TYR A 326 -7.28 3.99 -13.07
N ALA A 327 -6.38 4.11 -12.09
CA ALA A 327 -6.73 3.99 -10.68
C ALA A 327 -5.89 4.94 -9.80
N GLU A 328 -6.53 5.50 -8.77
CA GLU A 328 -5.85 6.14 -7.64
C GLU A 328 -5.51 5.06 -6.61
N VAL A 329 -4.26 5.02 -6.18
CA VAL A 329 -3.71 3.94 -5.37
C VAL A 329 -2.79 4.47 -4.27
N TYR A 330 -2.51 3.59 -3.31
CA TYR A 330 -1.55 3.79 -2.25
C TYR A 330 -0.47 2.70 -2.32
N PRO A 331 0.81 3.00 -2.00
CA PRO A 331 1.80 1.95 -1.78
C PRO A 331 1.34 0.96 -0.69
N VAL A 332 1.66 -0.33 -0.81
CA VAL A 332 1.13 -1.36 0.13
C VAL A 332 1.42 -1.06 1.60
N ASN A 333 2.58 -0.49 1.91
CA ASN A 333 3.01 -0.20 3.27
C ASN A 333 2.67 1.22 3.72
N SER A 334 1.89 1.99 2.95
CA SER A 334 1.47 3.31 3.39
C SER A 334 0.34 3.23 4.41
N ALA A 335 0.34 4.17 5.36
CA ALA A 335 -0.63 4.25 6.42
C ALA A 335 -0.96 5.71 6.73
N LEU A 336 -2.17 5.96 7.24
CA LEU A 336 -2.54 7.28 7.73
C LEU A 336 -1.66 7.61 8.94
N ALA A 337 -1.28 8.87 9.08
CA ALA A 337 -0.62 9.39 10.26
C ALA A 337 -1.52 10.44 10.90
N LYS A 338 -1.45 10.60 12.22
CA LYS A 338 -2.30 11.55 12.95
C LYS A 338 -2.10 12.96 12.38
N GLY A 339 -3.17 13.54 11.84
CA GLY A 339 -3.15 14.87 11.23
C GLY A 339 -2.50 14.96 9.84
N LYS A 340 -2.12 13.84 9.21
CA LYS A 340 -1.55 13.78 7.85
C LYS A 340 -2.37 12.82 6.97
N GLN A 341 -2.56 13.18 5.70
CA GLN A 341 -3.16 12.29 4.71
C GLN A 341 -2.11 11.33 4.13
N GLN A 342 -2.55 10.15 3.71
CA GLN A 342 -1.72 9.26 2.90
C GLN A 342 -1.47 9.91 1.53
N LYS A 343 -0.23 9.83 1.05
CA LYS A 343 0.12 10.29 -0.28
C LYS A 343 -0.39 9.30 -1.32
N ALA A 344 -1.39 9.72 -2.09
CA ALA A 344 -1.88 8.94 -3.23
C ALA A 344 -0.86 8.94 -4.38
N ALA A 345 -0.89 7.87 -5.15
CA ALA A 345 -0.27 7.75 -6.46
C ALA A 345 -1.33 7.38 -7.49
N PHE A 346 -1.04 7.56 -8.78
CA PHE A 346 -1.99 7.32 -9.86
C PHE A 346 -1.35 6.38 -10.85
N ILE A 347 -2.07 5.32 -11.22
CA ILE A 347 -1.58 4.33 -12.18
C ILE A 347 -2.44 4.32 -13.44
N LYS A 348 -1.79 4.01 -14.55
CA LYS A 348 -2.38 3.70 -15.85
C LYS A 348 -2.04 2.26 -16.19
N ILE A 349 -3.06 1.44 -16.39
CA ILE A 349 -2.96 0.09 -16.93
C ILE A 349 -3.43 0.14 -18.38
N GLN A 350 -2.62 -0.36 -19.31
CA GLN A 350 -2.97 -0.45 -20.72
C GLN A 350 -2.85 -1.89 -21.19
N LEU A 351 -3.96 -2.49 -21.59
CA LEU A 351 -4.01 -3.87 -22.07
C LEU A 351 -3.42 -3.99 -23.48
N LYS A 352 -2.86 -5.15 -23.80
CA LYS A 352 -2.48 -5.50 -25.17
C LYS A 352 -3.70 -5.67 -26.07
N ASP A 353 -3.49 -5.38 -27.34
CA ASP A 353 -4.48 -5.57 -28.40
C ASP A 353 -4.93 -7.03 -28.47
N ASN A 354 -6.24 -7.22 -28.64
CA ASN A 354 -6.91 -8.53 -28.80
C ASN A 354 -6.62 -9.54 -27.67
N LEU A 355 -6.13 -9.08 -26.51
CA LEU A 355 -5.82 -9.96 -25.38
C LEU A 355 -7.05 -10.74 -24.90
N LEU A 356 -8.20 -10.06 -24.90
CA LEU A 356 -9.46 -10.53 -24.31
C LEU A 356 -10.52 -10.86 -25.39
N GLU A 357 -10.15 -10.83 -26.66
CA GLU A 357 -11.05 -11.13 -27.78
C GLU A 357 -11.18 -12.63 -28.00
#